data_AF-A0AAN8VHM9-F1
#
_entry.id   AF-A0AAN8VHM9-F1
#
_cell.length_a   1.000
_cell.length_b   1.000
_cell.length_c   1.000
_cell.angle_alpha   90.00
_cell.angle_beta   90.00
_cell.angle_gamma   90.00
#
_symmetry.space_group_name_H-M   'P 1'
#
loop_
_entity.id
_entity.type
_entity.pdbx_description
1 polymer ?
#
loop_
_entity_poly.entity_id
_entity_poly.type
_entity_poly.pdbx_seq_one_letter_code
_entity_poly.pdbx_strand_id
1 'polypeptide(L)'
;RRDDSNAADSDAFLEQFLSFLLVAAVSANKTARFHACQIISEIDYGLFAGGSKTLVLSLPPLNVTAAAVIDCMLDVSESVRRAAYCVLACKFPLQSLSIKMRTVILKRELADCSTAVSCVKPLKEEWLIRCCNGYPIELLKYLDVETYESVGASVMDALLVSNLVKVKDGQRIQQFFLSSNEKREEVALYWRTLCRHLQKEAQEKGSDAAATMGAEAVVYAAEASDSNDLLDKILPATVSDFVRLIKEHFVAGSFQLFDMPHLTILGANYCCESRQLLLLGAMLDFSDLTNRKVASAFVHELLQRPLGHEVDENGNKIVIGDGLNLGGDAECASAVSEFAKKVHATAGEFEEVILTVIEELAWPCRERTADFFHWMHCLAVIGLLLENATSFRWIQGKTIEPAELLQSLLLPAKHIDLDVQRAAKNCLGLFGLLKRKGSQGPSSIRVVASKAFVDLVTWSSGSGQSHG
;
A
#
# COMPACT_ATOMS: atom_id res chain seq x y z
N ARG A 1 1.85 -10.00 -25.07
CA ARG A 1 2.62 -9.34 -26.15
C ARG A 1 4.04 -9.27 -25.62
N ARG A 2 4.98 -10.00 -26.25
CA ARG A 2 6.41 -9.94 -25.90
C ARG A 2 6.90 -8.53 -26.27
N ASP A 3 7.70 -7.90 -25.43
CA ASP A 3 8.41 -6.69 -25.83
C ASP A 3 9.56 -7.12 -26.75
N ASP A 4 9.45 -6.78 -28.03
CA ASP A 4 10.38 -7.24 -29.07
C ASP A 4 11.83 -6.75 -28.86
N SER A 5 12.06 -5.76 -27.99
CA SER A 5 13.40 -5.28 -27.64
C SER A 5 14.20 -6.27 -26.77
N ASN A 6 13.55 -7.03 -25.88
CA ASN A 6 14.24 -7.92 -24.94
C ASN A 6 14.55 -9.30 -25.53
N ALA A 7 13.86 -9.68 -26.61
CA ALA A 7 14.06 -10.95 -27.29
C ALA A 7 15.42 -11.00 -28.02
N ALA A 8 15.80 -9.91 -28.69
CA ALA A 8 17.06 -9.81 -29.41
C ALA A 8 18.28 -9.90 -28.47
N ASP A 9 18.20 -9.28 -27.29
CA ASP A 9 19.27 -9.33 -26.28
C ASP A 9 19.40 -10.74 -25.67
N SER A 10 18.29 -11.45 -25.52
CA SER A 10 18.26 -12.82 -24.99
C SER A 10 18.86 -13.83 -25.97
N ASP A 11 18.56 -13.68 -27.27
CA ASP A 11 19.10 -14.53 -28.33
C ASP A 11 20.62 -14.30 -28.50
N ALA A 12 21.05 -13.04 -28.46
CA ALA A 12 22.47 -12.67 -28.50
C ALA A 12 23.25 -13.23 -27.29
N PHE A 13 22.64 -13.24 -26.10
CA PHE A 13 23.25 -13.84 -24.92
C PHE A 13 23.38 -15.36 -25.07
N LEU A 14 22.34 -16.05 -25.55
CA LEU A 14 22.37 -17.50 -25.73
C LEU A 14 23.48 -17.93 -26.70
N GLU A 15 23.67 -17.19 -27.80
CA GLU A 15 24.77 -17.41 -28.74
C GLU A 15 26.14 -17.21 -28.07
N GLN A 16 26.31 -16.14 -27.29
CA GLN A 16 27.57 -15.87 -26.58
C GLN A 16 27.85 -16.91 -25.50
N PHE A 17 26.84 -17.35 -24.77
CA PHE A 17 26.96 -18.34 -23.71
C PHE A 17 27.27 -19.73 -24.27
N LEU A 18 26.61 -20.14 -25.37
CA LEU A 18 26.94 -21.37 -26.08
C LEU A 18 28.37 -21.32 -26.65
N SER A 19 28.78 -20.19 -27.21
CA SER A 19 30.16 -19.99 -27.67
C SER A 19 31.17 -20.14 -26.54
N PHE A 20 30.89 -19.57 -25.36
CA PHE A 20 31.72 -19.73 -24.16
C PHE A 20 31.80 -21.20 -23.70
N LEU A 21 30.66 -21.90 -23.65
CA LEU A 21 30.62 -23.30 -23.25
C LEU A 21 31.36 -24.20 -24.24
N LEU A 22 31.27 -23.94 -25.55
CA LEU A 22 32.01 -24.66 -26.57
C LEU A 22 33.53 -24.48 -26.40
N VAL A 23 34.00 -23.28 -26.03
CA VAL A 23 35.40 -23.05 -25.68
C VAL A 23 35.79 -23.80 -24.41
N ALA A 24 34.94 -23.77 -23.38
CA ALA A 24 35.18 -24.46 -22.11
C ALA A 24 35.19 -26.00 -22.24
N ALA A 25 34.40 -26.55 -23.17
CA ALA A 25 34.33 -27.98 -23.49
C ALA A 25 35.63 -28.55 -24.06
N VAL A 26 36.52 -27.68 -24.57
CA VAL A 26 37.84 -28.06 -25.10
C VAL A 26 38.98 -27.67 -24.14
N SER A 27 38.68 -27.13 -22.96
CA SER A 27 39.71 -26.67 -22.02
C SER A 27 40.60 -27.81 -21.48
N ALA A 28 41.86 -27.53 -21.12
CA ALA A 28 42.74 -28.56 -20.52
C ALA A 28 42.22 -29.07 -19.16
N ASN A 29 41.41 -28.27 -18.47
CA ASN A 29 40.85 -28.61 -17.16
C ASN A 29 39.70 -29.63 -17.31
N LYS A 30 39.90 -30.83 -16.76
CA LYS A 30 38.92 -31.93 -16.83
C LYS A 30 37.56 -31.58 -16.21
N THR A 31 37.56 -30.81 -15.12
CA THR A 31 36.33 -30.38 -14.43
C THR A 31 35.56 -29.36 -15.26
N ALA A 32 36.26 -28.38 -15.85
CA ALA A 32 35.63 -27.38 -16.72
C ALA A 32 35.04 -28.01 -17.99
N ARG A 33 35.74 -28.96 -18.62
CA ARG A 33 35.20 -29.73 -19.75
C ARG A 33 33.97 -30.53 -19.38
N PHE A 34 34.02 -31.23 -18.24
CA PHE A 34 32.90 -32.06 -17.79
C PHE A 34 31.64 -31.21 -17.58
N HIS A 35 31.75 -30.08 -16.88
CA HIS A 35 30.61 -29.19 -16.68
C HIS A 35 30.15 -28.50 -17.97
N ALA A 36 31.07 -28.09 -18.84
CA ALA A 36 30.70 -27.50 -20.12
C ALA A 36 29.93 -28.48 -21.01
N CYS A 37 30.41 -29.73 -21.14
CA CYS A 37 29.70 -30.77 -21.89
C CYS A 37 28.38 -31.18 -21.21
N GLN A 38 28.31 -31.18 -19.88
CA GLN A 38 27.08 -31.45 -19.16
C GLN A 38 26.02 -30.36 -19.45
N ILE A 39 26.40 -29.08 -19.36
CA ILE A 39 25.49 -27.95 -19.63
C ILE A 39 25.07 -27.95 -21.12
N ILE A 40 26.00 -28.17 -22.06
CA ILE A 40 25.68 -28.30 -23.49
C ILE A 40 24.71 -29.46 -23.73
N SER A 41 24.97 -30.62 -23.13
CA SER A 41 24.11 -31.80 -23.28
C SER A 41 22.73 -31.57 -22.68
N GLU A 42 22.60 -30.85 -21.57
CA GLU A 42 21.31 -30.49 -20.96
C GLU A 42 20.54 -29.47 -21.81
N ILE A 43 21.23 -28.51 -22.44
CA ILE A 43 20.63 -27.56 -23.39
C ILE A 43 20.14 -28.29 -24.66
N ASP A 44 20.96 -29.17 -25.22
CA ASP A 44 20.65 -29.93 -26.44
C ASP A 44 19.49 -30.94 -26.21
N TYR A 45 19.52 -31.68 -25.09
CA TYR A 45 18.38 -32.52 -24.67
C TYR A 45 17.12 -31.69 -24.37
N GLY A 46 17.28 -30.48 -23.83
CA GLY A 46 16.19 -29.56 -23.55
C GLY A 46 15.50 -29.03 -24.82
N LEU A 47 16.25 -28.84 -25.91
CA LEU A 47 15.71 -28.50 -27.23
C LEU A 47 15.02 -29.69 -27.93
N PHE A 48 15.56 -30.91 -27.78
CA PHE A 48 15.12 -32.06 -28.59
C PHE A 48 14.12 -33.03 -27.91
N ALA A 49 14.15 -33.20 -26.58
CA ALA A 49 13.47 -34.33 -25.92
C ALA A 49 12.23 -33.98 -25.08
N GLY A 50 11.91 -32.71 -24.84
CA GLY A 50 10.63 -32.32 -24.21
C GLY A 50 10.73 -31.23 -23.16
N GLY A 51 10.47 -29.99 -23.60
CA GLY A 51 9.94 -28.90 -22.80
C GLY A 51 10.95 -27.89 -22.26
N SER A 52 10.60 -26.61 -22.34
CA SER A 52 11.33 -25.45 -21.78
C SER A 52 11.77 -25.62 -20.31
N LYS A 53 11.20 -26.58 -19.59
CA LYS A 53 11.48 -26.89 -18.18
C LYS A 53 12.93 -27.33 -17.96
N THR A 54 13.45 -28.23 -18.80
CA THR A 54 14.82 -28.74 -18.64
C THR A 54 15.85 -27.63 -18.90
N LEU A 55 15.59 -26.80 -19.91
CA LEU A 55 16.39 -25.61 -20.20
C LEU A 55 16.45 -24.65 -19.01
N VAL A 56 15.30 -24.34 -18.41
CA VAL A 56 15.25 -23.46 -17.23
C VAL A 56 16.07 -24.04 -16.07
N LEU A 57 15.97 -25.35 -15.83
CA LEU A 57 16.72 -26.02 -14.76
C LEU A 57 18.23 -26.06 -15.02
N SER A 58 18.68 -26.05 -16.28
CA SER A 58 20.11 -26.09 -16.63
C SER A 58 20.79 -24.71 -16.66
N LEU A 59 20.02 -23.61 -16.63
CA LEU A 59 20.60 -22.26 -16.65
C LEU A 59 21.46 -22.00 -15.39
N PRO A 60 22.66 -21.41 -15.55
CA PRO A 60 23.53 -21.04 -14.43
C PRO A 60 22.93 -19.85 -13.65
N PRO A 61 23.22 -19.68 -12.35
CA PRO A 61 22.74 -18.54 -11.59
C PRO A 61 23.59 -17.28 -11.82
N LEU A 62 23.38 -16.61 -12.96
CA LEU A 62 24.03 -15.33 -13.30
C LEU A 62 22.99 -14.20 -13.40
N ASN A 63 23.39 -12.95 -13.13
CA ASN A 63 22.49 -11.79 -13.22
C ASN A 63 21.84 -11.65 -14.61
N VAL A 64 22.60 -11.97 -15.67
CA VAL A 64 22.13 -11.96 -17.06
C VAL A 64 21.08 -13.04 -17.35
N THR A 65 21.23 -14.22 -16.75
CA THR A 65 20.26 -15.31 -16.88
C THR A 65 19.03 -15.14 -15.97
N ALA A 66 19.12 -14.32 -14.92
CA ALA A 66 18.01 -14.11 -13.98
C ALA A 66 16.78 -13.54 -14.69
N ALA A 67 16.96 -12.58 -15.61
CA ALA A 67 15.86 -12.01 -16.39
C ALA A 67 15.17 -13.06 -17.26
N ALA A 68 15.93 -13.88 -17.98
CA ALA A 68 15.40 -14.97 -18.80
C ALA A 68 14.63 -16.01 -17.97
N VAL A 69 15.15 -16.38 -16.79
CA VAL A 69 14.45 -17.30 -15.87
C VAL A 69 13.18 -16.65 -15.32
N ILE A 70 13.20 -15.34 -15.00
CA ILE A 70 12.01 -14.60 -14.56
C ILE A 70 10.95 -14.55 -15.67
N ASP A 71 11.32 -14.44 -16.93
CA ASP A 71 10.37 -14.47 -18.05
C ASP A 71 9.73 -15.84 -18.23
N CYS A 72 10.43 -16.92 -17.89
CA CYS A 72 9.85 -18.27 -17.84
C CYS A 72 8.77 -18.42 -16.75
N MET A 73 8.65 -17.50 -15.79
CA MET A 73 7.51 -17.43 -14.86
C MET A 73 6.20 -17.00 -15.55
N LEU A 74 6.23 -16.61 -16.83
CA LEU A 74 5.03 -16.30 -17.62
C LEU A 74 4.77 -17.34 -18.72
N ASP A 75 5.46 -18.48 -18.65
CA ASP A 75 5.31 -19.56 -19.63
C ASP A 75 3.90 -20.17 -19.55
N VAL A 76 3.37 -20.65 -20.68
CA VAL A 76 2.05 -21.30 -20.75
C VAL A 76 2.02 -22.57 -19.90
N SER A 77 3.16 -23.29 -19.82
CA SER A 77 3.30 -24.51 -19.05
C SER A 77 3.56 -24.23 -17.57
N GLU A 78 2.63 -24.66 -16.72
CA GLU A 78 2.76 -24.61 -15.26
C GLU A 78 4.03 -25.31 -14.75
N SER A 79 4.46 -26.38 -15.43
CA SER A 79 5.68 -27.10 -15.08
C SER A 79 6.96 -26.30 -15.32
N VAL A 80 6.96 -25.41 -16.32
CA VAL A 80 8.06 -24.49 -16.65
C VAL A 80 8.07 -23.34 -15.65
N ARG A 81 6.90 -22.73 -15.37
CA ARG A 81 6.76 -21.67 -14.36
C ARG A 81 7.24 -22.12 -12.98
N ARG A 82 6.84 -23.32 -12.53
CA ARG A 82 7.32 -23.91 -11.27
C ARG A 82 8.83 -24.13 -11.25
N ALA A 83 9.41 -24.63 -12.34
CA ALA A 83 10.85 -24.83 -12.44
C ALA A 83 11.61 -23.51 -12.39
N ALA A 84 11.11 -22.47 -13.07
CA ALA A 84 11.67 -21.13 -13.02
C ALA A 84 11.69 -20.58 -11.58
N TYR A 85 10.59 -20.74 -10.85
CA TYR A 85 10.54 -20.33 -9.45
C TYR A 85 11.57 -21.09 -8.61
N CYS A 86 11.62 -22.42 -8.71
CA CYS A 86 12.59 -23.23 -7.96
C CYS A 86 14.04 -22.81 -8.27
N VAL A 87 14.36 -22.50 -9.54
CA VAL A 87 15.70 -22.03 -9.91
C VAL A 87 16.00 -20.68 -9.26
N LEU A 88 15.06 -19.74 -9.33
CA LEU A 88 15.21 -18.40 -8.72
C LEU A 88 15.32 -18.48 -7.19
N ALA A 89 14.53 -19.34 -6.55
CA ALA A 89 14.53 -19.48 -5.10
C ALA A 89 15.76 -20.25 -4.59
N CYS A 90 16.13 -21.34 -5.25
CA CYS A 90 17.18 -22.24 -4.75
C CYS A 90 18.59 -21.79 -5.17
N LYS A 91 18.77 -21.31 -6.42
CA LYS A 91 20.10 -21.05 -7.00
C LYS A 91 20.58 -19.60 -6.88
N PHE A 92 19.69 -18.63 -6.72
CA PHE A 92 20.06 -17.23 -6.58
C PHE A 92 19.97 -16.80 -5.11
N PRO A 93 21.05 -16.27 -4.51
CA PRO A 93 20.95 -15.59 -3.22
C PRO A 93 19.94 -14.44 -3.28
N LEU A 94 19.15 -14.23 -2.22
CA LEU A 94 18.21 -13.11 -2.17
C LEU A 94 18.90 -11.77 -2.45
N GLN A 95 20.10 -11.59 -1.92
CA GLN A 95 20.88 -10.36 -2.05
C GLN A 95 21.31 -10.07 -3.50
N SER A 96 21.47 -11.09 -4.35
CA SER A 96 21.85 -10.88 -5.76
C SER A 96 20.66 -10.44 -6.63
N LEU A 97 19.44 -10.71 -6.19
CA LEU A 97 18.23 -10.24 -6.87
C LEU A 97 17.96 -8.78 -6.48
N SER A 98 17.65 -7.93 -7.46
CA SER A 98 17.19 -6.56 -7.16
C SER A 98 15.84 -6.60 -6.43
N ILE A 99 15.52 -5.56 -5.66
CA ILE A 99 14.24 -5.43 -4.95
C ILE A 99 13.07 -5.63 -5.91
N LYS A 100 13.10 -4.96 -7.07
CA LYS A 100 12.09 -5.11 -8.14
C LYS A 100 11.96 -6.56 -8.63
N MET A 101 13.06 -7.29 -8.76
CA MET A 101 13.00 -8.71 -9.16
C MET A 101 12.38 -9.56 -8.07
N ARG A 102 12.75 -9.37 -6.80
CA ARG A 102 12.16 -10.12 -5.67
C ARG A 102 10.65 -9.91 -5.61
N THR A 103 10.18 -8.68 -5.75
CA THR A 103 8.75 -8.35 -5.68
C THR A 103 7.97 -8.89 -6.88
N VAL A 104 8.55 -8.88 -8.08
CA VAL A 104 7.96 -9.52 -9.28
C VAL A 104 7.86 -11.02 -9.11
N ILE A 105 8.91 -11.68 -8.62
CA ILE A 105 8.94 -13.14 -8.40
C ILE A 105 7.81 -13.54 -7.44
N LEU A 106 7.72 -12.88 -6.28
CA LEU A 106 6.70 -13.16 -5.27
C LEU A 106 5.29 -12.89 -5.79
N LYS A 107 5.08 -11.73 -6.44
CA LYS A 107 3.77 -11.37 -6.97
C LYS A 107 3.29 -12.37 -8.01
N ARG A 108 4.19 -12.85 -8.88
CA ARG A 108 3.86 -13.85 -9.91
C ARG A 108 3.60 -15.22 -9.29
N GLU A 109 4.44 -15.65 -8.35
CA GLU A 109 4.23 -16.91 -7.64
C GLU A 109 2.87 -16.91 -6.94
N LEU A 110 2.59 -15.91 -6.09
CA LEU A 110 1.33 -15.78 -5.36
C LEU A 110 0.10 -15.74 -6.27
N ALA A 111 0.22 -15.19 -7.48
CA ALA A 111 -0.86 -15.16 -8.46
C ALA A 111 -1.05 -16.50 -9.21
N ASP A 112 0.02 -17.27 -9.41
CA ASP A 112 0.00 -18.55 -10.12
C ASP A 112 -0.53 -19.71 -9.28
N CYS A 113 -0.62 -19.53 -7.97
CA CYS A 113 -1.02 -20.56 -7.03
C CYS A 113 -2.53 -20.73 -6.98
N SER A 114 -3.02 -21.93 -7.33
CA SER A 114 -4.44 -22.29 -7.21
C SER A 114 -4.91 -22.40 -5.75
N THR A 115 -3.98 -22.65 -4.82
CA THR A 115 -4.21 -22.67 -3.37
C THR A 115 -3.04 -22.00 -2.66
N ALA A 116 -3.33 -21.19 -1.63
CA ALA A 116 -2.31 -20.45 -0.88
C ALA A 116 -1.20 -21.38 -0.35
N VAL A 117 -1.56 -22.56 0.18
CA VAL A 117 -0.61 -23.54 0.77
C VAL A 117 0.41 -24.06 -0.24
N SER A 118 0.02 -24.24 -1.51
CA SER A 118 0.94 -24.70 -2.57
C SER A 118 2.01 -23.67 -2.93
N CYS A 119 1.69 -22.39 -2.70
CA CYS A 119 2.55 -21.26 -2.99
C CYS A 119 3.69 -21.09 -2.02
N VAL A 120 3.48 -21.52 -0.78
CA VAL A 120 4.39 -21.10 0.28
C VAL A 120 5.55 -22.07 0.45
N LYS A 121 5.56 -23.23 -0.22
CA LYS A 121 6.61 -24.22 0.04
C LYS A 121 8.02 -23.71 -0.31
N PRO A 122 8.31 -23.24 -1.55
CA PRO A 122 9.66 -22.81 -1.88
C PRO A 122 9.98 -21.41 -1.31
N LEU A 123 8.97 -20.53 -1.17
CA LEU A 123 9.05 -19.30 -0.36
C LEU A 123 9.46 -19.57 1.11
N LYS A 124 8.82 -20.57 1.75
CA LYS A 124 9.09 -20.97 3.13
C LYS A 124 10.48 -21.55 3.28
N GLU A 125 10.79 -22.58 2.49
CA GLU A 125 12.01 -23.37 2.66
C GLU A 125 13.25 -22.54 2.32
N GLU A 126 13.23 -21.81 1.20
CA GLU A 126 14.43 -21.17 0.68
C GLU A 126 14.58 -19.71 1.08
N TRP A 127 13.50 -18.94 1.16
CA TRP A 127 13.60 -17.52 1.50
C TRP A 127 13.39 -17.30 2.99
N LEU A 128 12.28 -17.77 3.55
CA LEU A 128 11.99 -17.55 4.97
C LEU A 128 12.94 -18.34 5.89
N ILE A 129 13.05 -19.66 5.73
CA ILE A 129 13.84 -20.51 6.62
C ILE A 129 15.33 -20.31 6.36
N ARG A 130 15.78 -20.51 5.11
CA ARG A 130 17.21 -20.49 4.78
C ARG A 130 17.81 -19.09 4.76
N CYS A 131 17.15 -18.08 4.18
CA CYS A 131 17.71 -16.74 4.10
C CYS A 131 17.35 -15.84 5.28
N CYS A 132 16.18 -16.01 5.89
CA CYS A 132 15.68 -15.13 6.96
C CYS A 132 15.60 -15.81 8.34
N ASN A 133 16.17 -17.00 8.50
CA ASN A 133 16.17 -17.77 9.76
C ASN A 133 14.77 -18.01 10.37
N GLY A 134 13.73 -18.02 9.54
CA GLY A 134 12.35 -18.16 9.99
C GLY A 134 11.68 -16.87 10.48
N TYR A 135 12.32 -15.69 10.34
CA TYR A 135 11.77 -14.42 10.80
C TYR A 135 11.11 -13.64 9.65
N PRO A 136 9.77 -13.46 9.65
CA PRO A 136 9.06 -12.76 8.58
C PRO A 136 9.47 -11.29 8.41
N ILE A 137 9.80 -10.60 9.51
CA ILE A 137 10.24 -9.20 9.48
C ILE A 137 11.55 -9.05 8.67
N GLU A 138 12.48 -10.00 8.80
CA GLU A 138 13.73 -9.98 8.01
C GLU A 138 13.48 -10.25 6.52
N LEU A 139 12.43 -11.03 6.18
CA LEU A 139 12.01 -11.21 4.80
C LEU A 139 11.42 -9.91 4.21
N LEU A 140 10.58 -9.21 4.98
CA LEU A 140 9.96 -7.96 4.54
C LEU A 140 11.01 -6.88 4.22
N LYS A 141 12.14 -6.84 4.94
CA LYS A 141 13.24 -5.90 4.63
C LYS A 141 13.82 -6.09 3.24
N TYR A 142 13.77 -7.30 2.70
CA TYR A 142 14.26 -7.55 1.34
C TYR A 142 13.29 -7.03 0.26
N LEU A 143 12.09 -6.59 0.63
CA LEU A 143 11.03 -6.22 -0.32
C LEU A 143 10.81 -4.73 -0.49
N ASP A 144 11.42 -3.88 0.35
CA ASP A 144 11.17 -2.43 0.38
C ASP A 144 9.66 -2.15 0.49
N VAL A 145 9.13 -2.42 1.68
CA VAL A 145 7.68 -2.37 1.95
C VAL A 145 7.09 -0.97 1.84
N GLU A 146 7.91 0.07 1.83
CA GLU A 146 7.49 1.44 1.56
C GLU A 146 7.00 1.57 0.11
N THR A 147 7.79 1.06 -0.85
CA THR A 147 7.43 1.09 -2.27
C THR A 147 6.49 -0.05 -2.67
N TYR A 148 6.67 -1.25 -2.12
CA TYR A 148 5.98 -2.47 -2.54
C TYR A 148 5.09 -3.07 -1.45
N GLU A 149 4.39 -2.21 -0.71
CA GLU A 149 3.53 -2.60 0.42
C GLU A 149 2.53 -3.71 0.07
N SER A 150 1.84 -3.60 -1.08
CA SER A 150 0.84 -4.59 -1.51
C SER A 150 1.42 -6.00 -1.70
N VAL A 151 2.68 -6.09 -2.16
CA VAL A 151 3.38 -7.37 -2.31
C VAL A 151 3.79 -7.89 -0.93
N GLY A 152 4.34 -7.03 -0.06
CA GLY A 152 4.67 -7.40 1.31
C GLY A 152 3.45 -7.90 2.10
N ALA A 153 2.30 -7.24 1.95
CA ALA A 153 1.04 -7.66 2.55
C ALA A 153 0.59 -9.05 2.04
N SER A 154 0.64 -9.26 0.72
CA SER A 154 0.27 -10.55 0.10
C SER A 154 1.18 -11.70 0.57
N VAL A 155 2.47 -11.44 0.73
CA VAL A 155 3.44 -12.40 1.29
C VAL A 155 3.08 -12.73 2.74
N MET A 156 2.83 -11.71 3.56
CA MET A 156 2.42 -11.91 4.96
C MET A 156 1.14 -12.73 5.07
N ASP A 157 0.12 -12.41 4.27
CA ASP A 157 -1.14 -13.14 4.24
C ASP A 157 -0.92 -14.63 3.88
N ALA A 158 -0.06 -14.90 2.88
CA ALA A 158 0.28 -16.28 2.51
C ALA A 158 1.01 -17.04 3.63
N LEU A 159 1.96 -16.38 4.32
CA LEU A 159 2.67 -16.96 5.46
C LEU A 159 1.75 -17.26 6.65
N LEU A 160 0.80 -16.36 6.92
CA LEU A 160 -0.18 -16.48 8.00
C LEU A 160 -1.18 -17.62 7.73
N VAL A 161 -1.80 -17.65 6.54
CA VAL A 161 -2.71 -18.73 6.12
C VAL A 161 -2.03 -20.10 6.13
N SER A 162 -0.72 -20.15 5.91
CA SER A 162 0.07 -21.39 5.94
C SER A 162 0.57 -21.78 7.33
N ASN A 163 0.15 -21.06 8.39
CA ASN A 163 0.55 -21.29 9.79
C ASN A 163 2.08 -21.25 10.00
N LEU A 164 2.78 -20.42 9.23
CA LEU A 164 4.26 -20.31 9.30
C LEU A 164 4.73 -19.20 10.22
N VAL A 165 3.84 -18.28 10.57
CA VAL A 165 4.08 -17.26 11.57
C VAL A 165 3.44 -17.72 12.86
N LYS A 166 4.26 -17.85 13.92
CA LYS A 166 3.75 -18.11 15.28
C LYS A 166 4.04 -16.90 16.14
N VAL A 167 2.99 -16.32 16.72
CA VAL A 167 3.14 -15.29 17.74
C VAL A 167 3.67 -15.97 19.02
N LYS A 168 4.75 -15.45 19.59
CA LYS A 168 5.24 -15.93 20.88
C LYS A 168 4.46 -15.26 22.00
N ASP A 169 4.17 -15.99 23.07
CA ASP A 169 3.53 -15.44 24.26
C ASP A 169 4.31 -14.22 24.80
N GLY A 170 3.60 -13.12 25.04
CA GLY A 170 4.15 -11.88 25.63
C GLY A 170 4.62 -10.82 24.62
N GLN A 171 4.54 -11.07 23.31
CA GLN A 171 4.87 -10.06 22.31
C GLN A 171 3.77 -9.01 22.19
N ARG A 172 4.12 -7.74 22.45
CA ARG A 172 3.24 -6.58 22.25
C ARG A 172 3.75 -5.71 21.12
N ILE A 173 2.81 -5.11 20.39
CA ILE A 173 3.13 -4.17 19.30
C ILE A 173 4.08 -3.04 19.76
N GLN A 174 3.85 -2.49 20.95
CA GLN A 174 4.62 -1.39 21.53
C GLN A 174 6.10 -1.72 21.77
N GLN A 175 6.42 -2.97 22.13
CA GLN A 175 7.81 -3.37 22.43
C GLN A 175 8.69 -3.31 21.18
N PHE A 176 8.13 -3.60 20.01
CA PHE A 176 8.88 -3.61 18.75
C PHE A 176 9.07 -2.20 18.19
N PHE A 177 8.11 -1.32 18.40
CA PHE A 177 8.21 0.08 17.99
C PHE A 177 9.18 0.90 18.85
N LEU A 178 9.23 0.64 20.16
CA LEU A 178 10.14 1.34 21.07
C LEU A 178 11.59 0.87 20.98
N SER A 179 11.84 -0.37 20.53
CA SER A 179 13.17 -0.99 20.53
C SER A 179 13.94 -0.86 19.21
N SER A 180 13.28 -0.54 18.10
CA SER A 180 13.88 -0.64 16.77
C SER A 180 13.78 0.68 15.99
N ASN A 181 14.85 1.48 16.03
CA ASN A 181 14.97 2.69 15.23
C ASN A 181 15.15 2.46 13.72
N GLU A 182 15.42 1.21 13.27
CA GLU A 182 15.79 0.92 11.87
C GLU A 182 14.82 -0.04 11.13
N LYS A 183 13.64 -0.39 11.69
CA LYS A 183 12.78 -1.47 11.12
C LYS A 183 11.29 -1.16 11.17
N ARG A 184 10.90 0.11 11.08
CA ARG A 184 9.59 0.53 11.56
C ARG A 184 8.47 0.19 10.58
N GLU A 185 8.70 0.31 9.28
CA GLU A 185 7.74 0.02 8.23
C GLU A 185 7.41 -1.48 8.15
N GLU A 186 8.42 -2.35 8.15
CA GLU A 186 8.22 -3.79 8.10
C GLU A 186 7.53 -4.31 9.36
N VAL A 187 7.90 -3.75 10.52
CA VAL A 187 7.26 -4.08 11.80
C VAL A 187 5.80 -3.63 11.79
N ALA A 188 5.49 -2.44 11.27
CA ALA A 188 4.12 -1.96 11.18
C ALA A 188 3.27 -2.80 10.22
N LEU A 189 3.81 -3.14 9.05
CA LEU A 189 3.13 -4.01 8.10
C LEU A 189 2.90 -5.42 8.67
N TYR A 190 3.92 -5.98 9.34
CA TYR A 190 3.83 -7.27 10.04
C TYR A 190 2.71 -7.28 11.06
N TRP A 191 2.67 -6.30 11.97
CA TRP A 191 1.65 -6.24 13.01
C TRP A 191 0.26 -5.97 12.44
N ARG A 192 0.13 -5.10 11.42
CA ARG A 192 -1.15 -4.86 10.74
C ARG A 192 -1.71 -6.14 10.13
N THR A 193 -0.89 -6.86 9.35
CA THR A 193 -1.33 -8.07 8.65
C THR A 193 -1.64 -9.21 9.62
N LEU A 194 -0.81 -9.40 10.65
CA LEU A 194 -1.04 -10.38 11.71
C LEU A 194 -2.35 -10.11 12.46
N CYS A 195 -2.56 -8.88 12.95
CA CYS A 195 -3.78 -8.56 13.69
C CYS A 195 -5.03 -8.70 12.81
N ARG A 196 -4.95 -8.30 11.53
CA ARG A 196 -6.03 -8.47 10.56
C ARG A 196 -6.37 -9.94 10.33
N HIS A 197 -5.34 -10.79 10.23
CA HIS A 197 -5.52 -12.23 10.09
C HIS A 197 -6.21 -12.83 11.31
N LEU A 198 -5.77 -12.51 12.53
CA LEU A 198 -6.40 -12.97 13.77
C LEU A 198 -7.86 -12.53 13.88
N GLN A 199 -8.17 -11.26 13.53
CA GLN A 199 -9.53 -10.76 13.52
C GLN A 199 -10.41 -11.52 12.50
N LYS A 200 -9.90 -11.75 11.30
CA LYS A 200 -10.61 -12.49 10.25
C LYS A 200 -10.85 -13.95 10.67
N GLU A 201 -9.83 -14.61 11.20
CA GLU A 201 -9.92 -15.99 11.70
C GLU A 201 -10.95 -16.10 12.82
N ALA A 202 -10.91 -15.20 13.81
CA ALA A 202 -11.88 -15.16 14.89
C ALA A 202 -13.31 -14.95 14.38
N GLN A 203 -13.51 -14.10 13.38
CA GLN A 203 -14.83 -13.85 12.79
C GLN A 203 -15.33 -15.04 11.97
N GLU A 204 -14.48 -15.66 11.15
CA GLU A 204 -14.81 -16.84 10.35
C GLU A 204 -15.17 -18.02 11.26
N LYS A 205 -14.31 -18.33 12.23
CA LYS A 205 -14.54 -19.41 13.20
C LYS A 205 -15.74 -19.15 14.10
N GLY A 206 -15.96 -17.89 14.51
CA GLY A 206 -17.16 -17.51 15.25
C GLY A 206 -18.44 -17.69 14.42
N SER A 207 -18.40 -17.39 13.12
CA SER A 207 -19.52 -17.63 12.21
C SER A 207 -19.77 -19.13 11.97
N ASP A 208 -18.71 -19.93 11.83
CA ASP A 208 -18.81 -21.39 11.69
C ASP A 208 -19.37 -22.04 12.95
N ALA A 209 -18.96 -21.56 14.13
CA ALA A 209 -19.52 -21.98 15.42
C ALA A 209 -21.03 -21.68 15.51
N ALA A 210 -21.47 -20.52 15.02
CA ALA A 210 -22.89 -20.16 15.01
C ALA A 210 -23.71 -20.97 13.99
N ALA A 211 -23.07 -21.43 12.90
CA ALA A 211 -23.73 -22.22 11.84
C ALA A 211 -23.77 -23.72 12.15
N THR A 212 -22.90 -24.23 13.02
CA THR A 212 -22.81 -25.64 13.41
C THR A 212 -23.48 -25.89 14.77
N MET A 213 -23.73 -27.15 15.11
CA MET A 213 -24.34 -27.52 16.41
C MET A 213 -23.54 -28.64 17.08
N GLY A 214 -23.68 -28.76 18.40
CA GLY A 214 -23.05 -29.83 19.18
C GLY A 214 -21.56 -29.59 19.43
N ALA A 215 -20.77 -30.66 19.48
CA ALA A 215 -19.36 -30.59 19.87
C ALA A 215 -18.48 -29.80 18.88
N GLU A 216 -18.82 -29.82 17.59
CA GLU A 216 -18.07 -29.10 16.55
C GLU A 216 -18.19 -27.57 16.72
N ALA A 217 -19.38 -27.08 17.07
CA ALA A 217 -19.60 -25.66 17.39
C ALA A 217 -18.77 -25.18 18.59
N VAL A 218 -18.57 -26.06 19.59
CA VAL A 218 -17.74 -25.75 20.77
C VAL A 218 -16.27 -25.63 20.39
N VAL A 219 -15.78 -26.48 19.47
CA VAL A 219 -14.40 -26.40 18.97
C VAL A 219 -14.17 -25.10 18.21
N TYR A 220 -15.04 -24.76 17.25
CA TYR A 220 -14.90 -23.51 16.51
C TYR A 220 -15.03 -22.26 17.40
N ALA A 221 -15.91 -22.29 18.40
CA ALA A 221 -16.01 -21.20 19.38
C ALA A 221 -14.73 -21.05 20.21
N ALA A 222 -14.09 -22.16 20.60
CA ALA A 222 -12.81 -22.14 21.31
C ALA A 222 -11.70 -21.57 20.42
N GLU A 223 -11.60 -22.02 19.16
CA GLU A 223 -10.63 -21.47 18.19
C GLU A 223 -10.83 -19.95 17.97
N ALA A 224 -12.07 -19.50 17.84
CA ALA A 224 -12.38 -18.08 17.71
C ALA A 224 -11.99 -17.28 18.97
N SER A 225 -12.21 -17.85 20.14
CA SER A 225 -11.83 -17.24 21.42
C SER A 225 -10.32 -17.13 21.55
N ASP A 226 -9.57 -18.17 21.17
CA ASP A 226 -8.10 -18.18 21.23
C ASP A 226 -7.50 -17.07 20.34
N SER A 227 -8.02 -16.89 19.12
CA SER A 227 -7.56 -15.81 18.22
C SER A 227 -7.89 -14.41 18.76
N ASN A 228 -9.07 -14.22 19.37
CA ASN A 228 -9.41 -12.96 20.05
C ASN A 228 -8.52 -12.70 21.27
N ASP A 229 -8.25 -13.70 22.09
CA ASP A 229 -7.37 -13.60 23.26
C ASP A 229 -5.94 -13.22 22.87
N LEU A 230 -5.46 -13.72 21.73
CA LEU A 230 -4.17 -13.32 21.16
C LEU A 230 -4.20 -11.86 20.67
N LEU A 231 -5.28 -11.45 20.00
CA LEU A 231 -5.44 -10.09 19.51
C LEU A 231 -5.43 -9.06 20.67
N ASP A 232 -6.17 -9.33 21.74
CA ASP A 232 -6.22 -8.48 22.94
C ASP A 232 -4.87 -8.36 23.65
N LYS A 233 -4.02 -9.41 23.59
CA LYS A 233 -2.66 -9.38 24.15
C LYS A 233 -1.70 -8.54 23.30
N ILE A 234 -1.89 -8.53 21.98
CA ILE A 234 -1.00 -7.88 21.01
C ILE A 234 -1.29 -6.37 20.90
N LEU A 235 -2.58 -6.02 20.82
CA LEU A 235 -3.03 -4.64 20.62
C LEU A 235 -2.67 -3.75 21.82
N PRO A 236 -2.60 -2.41 21.63
CA PRO A 236 -2.42 -1.49 22.74
C PRO A 236 -3.54 -1.65 23.78
N ALA A 237 -3.16 -1.63 25.06
CA ALA A 237 -4.11 -1.85 26.16
C ALA A 237 -5.24 -0.81 26.22
N THR A 238 -5.00 0.40 25.72
CA THR A 238 -6.01 1.46 25.64
C THR A 238 -5.93 2.19 24.30
N VAL A 239 -7.04 2.79 23.88
CA VAL A 239 -7.08 3.68 22.70
C VAL A 239 -6.17 4.90 22.91
N SER A 240 -6.01 5.38 24.14
CA SER A 240 -5.07 6.45 24.48
C SER A 240 -3.62 6.05 24.22
N ASP A 241 -3.24 4.82 24.57
CA ASP A 241 -1.89 4.30 24.28
C ASP A 241 -1.66 4.11 22.79
N PHE A 242 -2.68 3.70 22.05
CA PHE A 242 -2.64 3.62 20.59
C PHE A 242 -2.44 4.99 19.95
N VAL A 243 -3.24 5.98 20.35
CA VAL A 243 -3.12 7.36 19.86
C VAL A 243 -1.74 7.93 20.21
N ARG A 244 -1.24 7.70 21.42
CA ARG A 244 0.10 8.11 21.83
C ARG A 244 1.19 7.46 20.96
N LEU A 245 1.09 6.15 20.71
CA LEU A 245 2.02 5.43 19.83
C LEU A 245 2.07 6.08 18.43
N ILE A 246 0.91 6.35 17.82
CA ILE A 246 0.87 6.98 16.50
C ILE A 246 1.48 8.39 16.54
N LYS A 247 1.15 9.19 17.56
CA LYS A 247 1.69 10.55 17.72
C LYS A 247 3.22 10.54 17.86
N GLU A 248 3.77 9.61 18.63
CA GLU A 248 5.22 9.44 18.76
C GLU A 248 5.87 9.16 17.40
N HIS A 249 5.27 8.32 16.56
CA HIS A 249 5.76 8.05 15.20
C HIS A 249 5.66 9.26 14.27
N PHE A 250 4.56 10.00 14.34
CA PHE A 250 4.40 11.24 13.58
C PHE A 250 5.42 12.33 13.93
N VAL A 251 5.90 12.36 15.19
CA VAL A 251 6.94 13.29 15.63
C VAL A 251 8.33 12.75 15.31
N ALA A 252 8.57 11.45 15.48
CA ALA A 252 9.86 10.83 15.16
C ALA A 252 10.22 10.95 13.67
N GLY A 253 9.24 10.89 12.76
CA GLY A 253 9.45 11.15 11.33
C GLY A 253 9.89 12.59 11.02
N SER A 254 9.63 13.56 11.92
CA SER A 254 10.06 14.95 11.74
C SER A 254 11.50 15.25 12.20
N PHE A 255 12.16 14.30 12.89
CA PHE A 255 13.42 14.54 13.61
C PHE A 255 14.66 13.87 12.98
N GLN A 256 14.52 13.12 11.88
CA GLN A 256 15.61 12.34 11.28
C GLN A 256 16.58 13.10 10.36
N LEU A 257 16.68 14.44 10.46
CA LEU A 257 17.64 15.22 9.66
C LEU A 257 18.52 16.18 10.47
N PHE A 258 18.93 15.80 11.68
CA PHE A 258 19.75 16.67 12.55
C PHE A 258 21.23 16.84 12.15
N ASP A 259 21.69 16.28 11.02
CA ASP A 259 23.09 16.44 10.57
C ASP A 259 23.29 17.39 9.37
N MET A 260 22.28 18.17 8.95
CA MET A 260 22.45 19.18 7.88
C MET A 260 21.77 20.52 8.23
N PRO A 261 22.53 21.58 8.61
CA PRO A 261 21.97 22.83 9.13
C PRO A 261 21.41 23.79 8.06
N HIS A 262 21.03 23.32 6.87
CA HIS A 262 20.52 24.19 5.80
C HIS A 262 19.29 23.68 5.05
N LEU A 263 18.65 22.59 5.50
CA LEU A 263 17.41 22.08 4.91
C LEU A 263 16.33 21.95 5.99
N THR A 264 15.66 23.07 6.26
CA THR A 264 14.68 23.20 7.34
C THR A 264 13.31 22.71 6.87
N ILE A 265 12.70 21.84 7.70
CA ILE A 265 11.33 21.28 7.65
C ILE A 265 11.14 20.09 6.69
N LEU A 266 11.63 18.90 7.07
CA LEU A 266 11.04 17.65 6.58
C LEU A 266 9.71 17.42 7.30
N GLY A 267 8.66 17.99 6.73
CA GLY A 267 7.29 17.64 7.07
C GLY A 267 7.01 16.21 6.60
N ALA A 268 7.28 15.24 7.46
CA ALA A 268 6.84 13.85 7.30
C ALA A 268 5.30 13.80 7.25
N ASN A 269 4.78 14.04 6.05
CA ASN A 269 3.44 13.66 5.63
C ASN A 269 3.30 12.16 5.85
N TYR A 270 2.15 11.75 6.39
CA TYR A 270 1.65 10.38 6.52
C TYR A 270 2.65 9.31 6.05
N CYS A 271 3.73 9.07 6.81
CA CYS A 271 4.70 8.04 6.45
C CYS A 271 3.94 6.72 6.30
N CYS A 272 4.39 5.84 5.40
CA CYS A 272 3.84 4.50 5.27
C CYS A 272 3.64 3.83 6.65
N GLU A 273 4.57 4.03 7.60
CA GLU A 273 4.42 3.62 9.00
C GLU A 273 3.14 4.14 9.69
N SER A 274 2.91 5.45 9.62
CA SER A 274 1.75 6.09 10.25
C SER A 274 0.45 5.65 9.58
N ARG A 275 0.49 5.42 8.25
CA ARG A 275 -0.62 4.79 7.54
C ARG A 275 -0.87 3.35 8.01
N GLN A 276 0.17 2.53 8.15
CA GLN A 276 0.04 1.16 8.67
C GLN A 276 -0.57 1.14 10.07
N LEU A 277 -0.14 2.07 10.94
CA LEU A 277 -0.68 2.21 12.29
C LEU A 277 -2.12 2.75 12.30
N LEU A 278 -2.47 3.71 11.43
CA LEU A 278 -3.86 4.18 11.29
C LEU A 278 -4.79 3.04 10.85
N LEU A 279 -4.34 2.22 9.89
CA LEU A 279 -5.07 1.03 9.44
C LEU A 279 -5.18 -0.04 10.54
N LEU A 280 -4.23 -0.09 11.48
CA LEU A 280 -4.35 -0.92 12.68
C LEU A 280 -5.54 -0.48 13.56
N GLY A 281 -5.87 0.81 13.54
CA GLY A 281 -7.00 1.38 14.27
C GLY A 281 -8.36 0.79 13.87
N ALA A 282 -8.48 0.19 12.69
CA ALA A 282 -9.70 -0.52 12.28
C ALA A 282 -10.05 -1.70 13.20
N MET A 283 -9.08 -2.24 13.93
CA MET A 283 -9.22 -3.40 14.83
C MET A 283 -9.52 -3.00 16.27
N LEU A 284 -9.47 -1.71 16.60
CA LEU A 284 -9.82 -1.22 17.94
C LEU A 284 -11.32 -1.05 18.09
N ASP A 285 -11.79 -1.20 19.33
CA ASP A 285 -13.17 -0.97 19.70
C ASP A 285 -13.39 0.48 20.17
N PHE A 286 -14.28 1.19 19.46
CA PHE A 286 -14.73 2.55 19.77
C PHE A 286 -16.19 2.59 20.24
N SER A 287 -16.73 1.45 20.68
CA SER A 287 -18.07 1.36 21.26
C SER A 287 -18.19 2.18 22.54
N ASP A 288 -17.12 2.19 23.36
CA ASP A 288 -17.05 3.00 24.58
C ASP A 288 -16.93 4.51 24.29
N LEU A 289 -17.68 5.31 25.06
CA LEU A 289 -17.74 6.77 24.89
C LEU A 289 -16.39 7.45 25.17
N THR A 290 -15.63 6.96 26.15
CA THR A 290 -14.32 7.53 26.51
C THR A 290 -13.31 7.26 25.39
N ASN A 291 -13.25 6.01 24.93
CA ASN A 291 -12.41 5.61 23.81
C ASN A 291 -12.75 6.39 22.53
N ARG A 292 -14.04 6.52 22.22
CA ARG A 292 -14.51 7.28 21.05
C ARG A 292 -14.15 8.75 21.13
N LYS A 293 -14.26 9.38 22.30
CA LYS A 293 -13.87 10.79 22.50
C LYS A 293 -12.37 11.01 22.27
N VAL A 294 -11.53 10.14 22.81
CA VAL A 294 -10.07 10.21 22.61
C VAL A 294 -9.72 10.05 21.13
N ALA A 295 -10.33 9.06 20.46
CA ALA A 295 -10.10 8.83 19.04
C ALA A 295 -10.65 9.96 18.16
N SER A 296 -11.81 10.53 18.50
CA SER A 296 -12.41 11.64 17.77
C SER A 296 -11.57 12.92 17.87
N ALA A 297 -11.05 13.23 19.06
CA ALA A 297 -10.09 14.34 19.22
C ALA A 297 -8.83 14.12 18.38
N PHE A 298 -8.36 12.87 18.28
CA PHE A 298 -7.23 12.53 17.44
C PHE A 298 -7.53 12.65 15.94
N VAL A 299 -8.73 12.25 15.47
CA VAL A 299 -9.16 12.47 14.07
C VAL A 299 -9.19 13.96 13.74
N HIS A 300 -9.73 14.78 14.65
CA HIS A 300 -9.78 16.23 14.49
C HIS A 300 -8.36 16.84 14.37
N GLU A 301 -7.45 16.45 15.26
CA GLU A 301 -6.03 16.85 15.22
C GLU A 301 -5.33 16.40 13.92
N LEU A 302 -5.63 15.19 13.44
CA LEU A 302 -5.06 14.64 12.22
C LEU A 302 -5.48 15.45 10.99
N LEU A 303 -6.76 15.83 10.91
CA LEU A 303 -7.30 16.62 9.80
C LEU A 303 -6.86 18.09 9.86
N GLN A 304 -6.62 18.63 11.06
CA GLN A 304 -6.08 19.99 11.25
C GLN A 304 -4.57 20.08 11.06
N ARG A 305 -3.86 18.96 10.92
CA ARG A 305 -2.41 18.99 10.71
C ARG A 305 -2.07 19.64 9.36
N PRO A 306 -1.21 20.67 9.32
CA PRO A 306 -0.88 21.36 8.08
C PRO A 306 -0.12 20.44 7.12
N LEU A 307 -0.25 20.73 5.83
CA LEU A 307 0.49 20.02 4.77
C LEU A 307 2.00 20.24 4.94
N GLY A 308 2.78 19.16 4.83
CA GLY A 308 4.23 19.24 4.75
C GLY A 308 4.69 20.03 3.52
N HIS A 309 5.82 20.70 3.66
CA HIS A 309 6.43 21.45 2.55
C HIS A 309 7.93 21.24 2.52
N GLU A 310 8.48 21.18 1.32
CA GLU A 310 9.90 21.30 1.04
C GLU A 310 10.21 22.73 0.64
N VAL A 311 11.45 23.17 0.87
CA VAL A 311 11.93 24.46 0.41
C VAL A 311 12.86 24.20 -0.76
N ASP A 312 12.53 24.74 -1.92
CA ASP A 312 13.39 24.62 -3.11
C ASP A 312 14.69 25.44 -2.95
N GLU A 313 15.60 25.30 -3.91
CA GLU A 313 16.87 26.05 -3.95
C GLU A 313 16.67 27.58 -3.96
N ASN A 314 15.47 28.04 -4.32
CA ASN A 314 15.09 29.44 -4.41
C ASN A 314 14.38 29.95 -3.14
N GLY A 315 14.16 29.10 -2.14
CA GLY A 315 13.46 29.46 -0.91
C GLY A 315 11.93 29.39 -0.99
N ASN A 316 11.35 28.90 -2.10
CA ASN A 316 9.91 28.72 -2.23
C ASN A 316 9.48 27.43 -1.54
N LYS A 317 8.33 27.49 -0.88
CA LYS A 317 7.73 26.34 -0.22
C LYS A 317 6.89 25.54 -1.23
N ILE A 318 7.27 24.30 -1.47
CA ILE A 318 6.57 23.34 -2.34
C ILE A 318 5.85 22.35 -1.44
N VAL A 319 4.56 22.08 -1.69
CA VAL A 319 3.80 21.07 -0.95
C VAL A 319 4.42 19.69 -1.19
N ILE A 320 4.67 18.93 -0.13
CA ILE A 320 5.11 17.54 -0.20
C ILE A 320 3.89 16.66 -0.56
N GLY A 321 4.09 15.67 -1.43
CA GLY A 321 3.04 14.78 -1.92
C GLY A 321 2.19 15.41 -3.03
N ASP A 322 0.96 14.94 -3.19
CA ASP A 322 0.08 15.44 -4.26
C ASP A 322 -0.72 16.71 -3.89
N GLY A 323 -0.68 17.10 -2.61
CA GLY A 323 -1.41 18.24 -2.04
C GLY A 323 -2.94 18.10 -2.03
N LEU A 324 -3.49 17.00 -2.57
CA LEU A 324 -4.92 16.72 -2.65
C LEU A 324 -5.35 15.75 -1.53
N ASN A 325 -4.50 14.78 -1.23
CA ASN A 325 -4.76 13.68 -0.32
C ASN A 325 -4.09 13.92 1.04
N LEU A 326 -4.38 15.09 1.64
CA LEU A 326 -3.81 15.53 2.92
C LEU A 326 -2.26 15.59 2.90
N GLY A 327 -1.64 15.76 1.73
CA GLY A 327 -0.19 15.79 1.56
C GLY A 327 0.47 14.40 1.45
N GLY A 328 -0.31 13.32 1.53
CA GLY A 328 0.15 11.97 1.22
C GLY A 328 -0.19 11.55 -0.22
N ASP A 329 -0.45 10.26 -0.37
CA ASP A 329 -1.08 9.67 -1.56
C ASP A 329 -2.56 9.30 -1.28
N ALA A 330 -3.25 8.79 -2.30
CA ALA A 330 -4.64 8.35 -2.17
C ALA A 330 -4.83 7.26 -1.10
N GLU A 331 -3.83 6.40 -0.87
CA GLU A 331 -3.90 5.34 0.14
C GLU A 331 -3.83 5.90 1.56
N CYS A 332 -3.04 6.95 1.78
CA CYS A 332 -2.99 7.69 3.04
C CYS A 332 -4.32 8.35 3.35
N ALA A 333 -4.90 9.08 2.40
CA ALA A 333 -6.23 9.69 2.57
C ALA A 333 -7.31 8.62 2.84
N SER A 334 -7.26 7.48 2.14
CA SER A 334 -8.17 6.36 2.40
C SER A 334 -8.05 5.85 3.83
N ALA A 335 -6.83 5.63 4.34
CA ALA A 335 -6.62 5.18 5.71
C ALA A 335 -7.16 6.15 6.76
N VAL A 336 -6.98 7.46 6.56
CA VAL A 336 -7.57 8.49 7.43
C VAL A 336 -9.09 8.42 7.42
N SER A 337 -9.68 8.30 6.22
CA SER A 337 -11.14 8.22 6.07
C SER A 337 -11.73 6.95 6.68
N GLU A 338 -11.07 5.80 6.52
CA GLU A 338 -11.48 4.52 7.09
C GLU A 338 -11.41 4.57 8.62
N PHE A 339 -10.32 5.12 9.17
CA PHE A 339 -10.19 5.32 10.61
C PHE A 339 -11.26 6.26 11.15
N ALA A 340 -11.47 7.42 10.51
CA ALA A 340 -12.50 8.37 10.92
C ALA A 340 -13.92 7.76 10.85
N LYS A 341 -14.26 7.00 9.80
CA LYS A 341 -15.54 6.28 9.72
C LYS A 341 -15.69 5.20 10.78
N LYS A 342 -14.60 4.54 11.19
CA LYS A 342 -14.62 3.55 12.25
C LYS A 342 -14.88 4.19 13.61
N VAL A 343 -14.29 5.35 13.89
CA VAL A 343 -14.54 6.15 15.09
C VAL A 343 -15.96 6.74 15.08
N HIS A 344 -16.42 7.20 13.91
CA HIS A 344 -17.72 7.82 13.65
C HIS A 344 -18.63 6.89 12.85
N ALA A 345 -18.95 5.73 13.43
CA ALA A 345 -19.66 4.65 12.76
C ALA A 345 -21.14 4.96 12.46
N THR A 346 -21.74 5.95 13.15
CA THR A 346 -23.13 6.32 12.93
C THR A 346 -23.26 7.18 11.67
N ALA A 347 -24.28 6.92 10.85
CA ALA A 347 -24.49 7.65 9.60
C ALA A 347 -24.63 9.16 9.87
N GLY A 348 -23.82 9.97 9.17
CA GLY A 348 -23.79 11.43 9.31
C GLY A 348 -22.79 11.96 10.34
N GLU A 349 -22.30 11.16 11.30
CA GLU A 349 -21.30 11.63 12.28
C GLU A 349 -19.96 11.94 11.63
N PHE A 350 -19.54 11.13 10.66
CA PHE A 350 -18.32 11.36 9.88
C PHE A 350 -18.37 12.69 9.14
N GLU A 351 -19.46 12.94 8.41
CA GLU A 351 -19.65 14.19 7.67
C GLU A 351 -19.68 15.40 8.61
N GLU A 352 -20.34 15.29 9.77
CA GLU A 352 -20.42 16.36 10.76
C GLU A 352 -19.04 16.75 11.30
N VAL A 353 -18.22 15.78 11.72
CA VAL A 353 -16.88 16.06 12.25
C VAL A 353 -15.97 16.70 11.21
N ILE A 354 -15.99 16.21 9.96
CA ILE A 354 -15.18 16.80 8.90
C ILE A 354 -15.67 18.21 8.54
N LEU A 355 -16.99 18.45 8.54
CA LEU A 355 -17.53 19.80 8.30
C LEU A 355 -17.12 20.79 9.39
N THR A 356 -17.04 20.37 10.66
CA THR A 356 -16.48 21.19 11.74
C THR A 356 -15.01 21.55 11.46
N VAL A 357 -14.19 20.59 11.03
CA VAL A 357 -12.79 20.87 10.68
C VAL A 357 -12.70 21.81 9.47
N ILE A 358 -13.53 21.61 8.44
CA ILE A 358 -13.58 22.51 7.28
C ILE A 358 -13.97 23.92 7.72
N GLU A 359 -14.86 24.09 8.69
CA GLU A 359 -15.27 25.41 9.18
C GLU A 359 -14.11 26.18 9.79
N GLU A 360 -13.30 25.50 10.60
CA GLU A 360 -12.11 26.05 11.23
C GLU A 360 -11.02 26.37 10.18
N LEU A 361 -10.76 25.45 9.25
CA LEU A 361 -9.76 25.63 8.17
C LEU A 361 -10.19 26.66 7.12
N ALA A 362 -11.50 26.84 6.93
CA ALA A 362 -12.05 27.79 5.97
C ALA A 362 -11.95 29.24 6.44
N TRP A 363 -11.70 29.49 7.73
CA TRP A 363 -11.70 30.84 8.28
C TRP A 363 -10.76 31.81 7.54
N PRO A 364 -9.46 31.51 7.32
CA PRO A 364 -8.57 32.37 6.52
C PRO A 364 -9.02 32.52 5.06
N CYS A 365 -9.66 31.48 4.51
CA CYS A 365 -10.13 31.48 3.12
C CYS A 365 -11.31 32.45 2.93
N ARG A 366 -12.24 32.49 3.89
CA ARG A 366 -13.41 33.39 3.87
C ARG A 366 -13.02 34.84 4.07
N GLU A 367 -12.03 35.11 4.93
CA GLU A 367 -11.53 36.47 5.18
C GLU A 367 -10.57 37.00 4.10
N ARG A 368 -10.25 36.18 3.09
CA ARG A 368 -9.27 36.49 2.03
C ARG A 368 -7.86 36.77 2.57
N THR A 369 -7.53 36.18 3.73
CA THR A 369 -6.21 36.24 4.37
C THR A 369 -5.42 34.95 4.19
N ALA A 370 -6.04 33.90 3.65
CA ALA A 370 -5.41 32.61 3.37
C ALA A 370 -4.23 32.71 2.41
N ASP A 371 -3.13 32.07 2.79
CA ASP A 371 -2.02 31.78 1.88
C ASP A 371 -2.31 30.51 1.05
N PHE A 372 -1.36 30.18 0.17
CA PHE A 372 -1.40 28.98 -0.66
C PHE A 372 -1.65 27.68 0.13
N PHE A 373 -0.98 27.49 1.27
CA PHE A 373 -1.07 26.27 2.08
C PHE A 373 -2.42 26.16 2.78
N HIS A 374 -2.97 27.27 3.28
CA HIS A 374 -4.31 27.28 3.87
C HIS A 374 -5.36 26.85 2.84
N TRP A 375 -5.25 27.33 1.59
CA TRP A 375 -6.15 26.92 0.51
C TRP A 375 -5.99 25.44 0.16
N MET A 376 -4.76 24.96 -0.03
CA MET A 376 -4.50 23.56 -0.35
C MET A 376 -5.01 22.62 0.74
N HIS A 377 -4.75 22.95 2.01
CA HIS A 377 -5.18 22.14 3.15
C HIS A 377 -6.72 22.10 3.28
N CYS A 378 -7.38 23.25 3.19
CA CYS A 378 -8.85 23.32 3.21
C CYS A 378 -9.46 22.50 2.07
N LEU A 379 -8.93 22.62 0.85
CA LEU A 379 -9.40 21.86 -0.32
C LEU A 379 -9.12 20.36 -0.20
N ALA A 380 -8.01 19.94 0.40
CA ALA A 380 -7.71 18.53 0.63
C ALA A 380 -8.73 17.89 1.60
N VAL A 381 -9.09 18.58 2.69
CA VAL A 381 -10.11 18.09 3.63
C VAL A 381 -11.51 18.09 3.00
N ILE A 382 -11.83 19.09 2.17
CA ILE A 382 -13.08 19.09 1.37
C ILE A 382 -13.09 17.92 0.39
N GLY A 383 -11.98 17.63 -0.29
CA GLY A 383 -11.82 16.48 -1.17
C GLY A 383 -12.12 15.17 -0.45
N LEU A 384 -11.53 14.98 0.73
CA LEU A 384 -11.75 13.82 1.59
C LEU A 384 -13.23 13.65 1.96
N LEU A 385 -13.91 14.73 2.35
CA LEU A 385 -15.36 14.72 2.63
C LEU A 385 -16.16 14.27 1.41
N LEU A 386 -15.94 14.90 0.26
CA LEU A 386 -16.76 14.69 -0.93
C LEU A 386 -16.54 13.32 -1.58
N GLU A 387 -15.34 12.76 -1.47
CA GLU A 387 -15.04 11.40 -1.94
C GLU A 387 -15.75 10.34 -1.09
N ASN A 388 -15.83 10.58 0.22
CA ASN A 388 -16.34 9.61 1.19
C ASN A 388 -17.84 9.77 1.51
N ALA A 389 -18.41 10.94 1.28
CA ALA A 389 -19.82 11.19 1.52
C ALA A 389 -20.71 10.33 0.61
N THR A 390 -21.74 9.73 1.21
CA THR A 390 -22.68 8.87 0.46
C THR A 390 -23.83 9.67 -0.16
N SER A 391 -24.18 10.82 0.43
CA SER A 391 -25.33 11.63 0.02
C SER A 391 -25.24 13.07 0.53
N PHE A 392 -25.77 14.02 -0.25
CA PHE A 392 -25.89 15.44 0.13
C PHE A 392 -26.68 15.67 1.42
N ARG A 393 -27.60 14.77 1.79
CA ARG A 393 -28.42 14.92 3.00
C ARG A 393 -27.60 15.02 4.28
N TRP A 394 -26.41 14.43 4.30
CA TRP A 394 -25.54 14.43 5.48
C TRP A 394 -24.73 15.73 5.63
N ILE A 395 -24.66 16.53 4.56
CA ILE A 395 -24.01 17.84 4.52
C ILE A 395 -25.04 18.97 4.68
N GLN A 396 -26.30 18.74 4.28
CA GLN A 396 -27.35 19.74 4.35
C GLN A 396 -27.78 20.03 5.80
N GLY A 397 -27.91 21.32 6.15
CA GLY A 397 -28.32 21.74 7.50
C GLY A 397 -27.26 21.55 8.58
N LYS A 398 -26.00 21.37 8.19
CA LYS A 398 -24.83 21.32 9.07
C LYS A 398 -24.12 22.67 9.12
N THR A 399 -23.00 22.74 9.86
CA THR A 399 -22.22 23.95 10.11
C THR A 399 -21.83 24.71 8.83
N ILE A 400 -21.55 23.98 7.74
CA ILE A 400 -21.35 24.56 6.42
C ILE A 400 -22.36 23.97 5.47
N GLU A 401 -23.20 24.83 4.89
CA GLU A 401 -24.14 24.38 3.87
C GLU A 401 -23.43 24.07 2.54
N PRO A 402 -23.95 23.12 1.74
CA PRO A 402 -23.35 22.82 0.45
C PRO A 402 -23.29 24.03 -0.51
N ALA A 403 -24.23 24.98 -0.39
CA ALA A 403 -24.21 26.22 -1.14
C ALA A 403 -23.06 27.14 -0.70
N GLU A 404 -22.80 27.23 0.61
CA GLU A 404 -21.69 27.98 1.16
C GLU A 404 -20.35 27.36 0.77
N LEU A 405 -20.22 26.03 0.85
CA LEU A 405 -19.02 25.32 0.41
C LEU A 405 -18.70 25.62 -1.07
N LEU A 406 -19.72 25.65 -1.93
CA LEU A 406 -19.55 25.98 -3.34
C LEU A 406 -19.16 27.46 -3.55
N GLN A 407 -19.91 28.40 -2.96
CA GLN A 407 -19.78 29.83 -3.26
C GLN A 407 -18.62 30.50 -2.52
N SER A 408 -18.34 30.08 -1.28
CA SER A 408 -17.35 30.72 -0.41
C SER A 408 -15.97 30.07 -0.50
N LEU A 409 -15.88 28.79 -0.92
CA LEU A 409 -14.61 28.05 -0.95
C LEU A 409 -14.24 27.54 -2.35
N LEU A 410 -15.10 26.75 -3.00
CA LEU A 410 -14.73 26.10 -4.27
C LEU A 410 -14.66 27.05 -5.48
N LEU A 411 -15.58 28.01 -5.60
CA LEU A 411 -15.56 28.96 -6.71
C LEU A 411 -14.44 30.02 -6.57
N PRO A 412 -14.19 30.61 -5.39
CA PRO A 412 -13.12 31.61 -5.23
C PRO A 412 -11.72 31.04 -5.45
N ALA A 413 -11.48 29.77 -5.09
CA ALA A 413 -10.21 29.09 -5.29
C ALA A 413 -9.73 29.03 -6.76
N LYS A 414 -10.63 29.28 -7.73
CA LYS A 414 -10.30 29.30 -9.17
C LYS A 414 -9.34 30.41 -9.60
N HIS A 415 -9.16 31.45 -8.79
CA HIS A 415 -8.44 32.65 -9.20
C HIS A 415 -7.11 32.86 -8.46
N ILE A 416 -6.63 31.85 -7.74
CA ILE A 416 -5.50 31.99 -6.81
C ILE A 416 -4.20 31.52 -7.45
N ASP A 417 -4.00 30.22 -7.51
CA ASP A 417 -2.78 29.57 -8.01
C ASP A 417 -3.16 28.33 -8.84
N LEU A 418 -2.28 27.87 -9.74
CA LEU A 418 -2.53 26.71 -10.60
C LEU A 418 -2.79 25.42 -9.80
N ASP A 419 -2.10 25.20 -8.69
CA ASP A 419 -2.28 24.00 -7.87
C ASP A 419 -3.57 24.07 -7.05
N VAL A 420 -3.88 25.25 -6.50
CA VAL A 420 -5.16 25.54 -5.82
C VAL A 420 -6.33 25.38 -6.80
N GLN A 421 -6.17 25.87 -8.03
CA GLN A 421 -7.16 25.68 -9.11
C GLN A 421 -7.38 24.21 -9.44
N ARG A 422 -6.30 23.42 -9.51
CA ARG A 422 -6.39 21.97 -9.76
C ARG A 422 -7.15 21.28 -8.63
N ALA A 423 -6.82 21.58 -7.37
CA ALA A 423 -7.50 21.04 -6.20
C ALA A 423 -8.98 21.43 -6.16
N ALA A 424 -9.30 22.71 -6.42
CA ALA A 424 -10.67 23.19 -6.48
C ALA A 424 -11.47 22.53 -7.61
N LYS A 425 -10.86 22.34 -8.78
CA LYS A 425 -11.46 21.63 -9.91
C LYS A 425 -11.79 20.17 -9.57
N ASN A 426 -10.88 19.48 -8.89
CA ASN A 426 -11.13 18.12 -8.41
C ASN A 426 -12.31 18.07 -7.43
N CYS A 427 -12.33 18.98 -6.45
CA CYS A 427 -13.42 19.09 -5.48
C CYS A 427 -14.77 19.42 -6.16
N LEU A 428 -14.79 20.32 -7.14
CA LEU A 428 -15.99 20.65 -7.93
C LEU A 428 -16.51 19.42 -8.70
N GLY A 429 -15.60 18.61 -9.25
CA GLY A 429 -15.94 17.34 -9.88
C GLY A 429 -16.62 16.37 -8.92
N LEU A 430 -16.03 16.17 -7.72
CA LEU A 430 -16.59 15.31 -6.67
C LEU A 430 -17.94 15.84 -6.16
N PHE A 431 -18.06 17.16 -5.95
CA PHE A 431 -19.31 17.81 -5.56
C PHE A 431 -20.43 17.57 -6.58
N GLY A 432 -20.12 17.68 -7.88
CA GLY A 432 -21.05 17.37 -8.96
C GLY A 432 -21.48 15.90 -9.00
N LEU A 433 -20.53 14.98 -8.79
CA LEU A 433 -20.81 13.54 -8.72
C LEU A 433 -21.71 13.19 -7.53
N LEU A 434 -21.43 13.77 -6.35
CA LEU A 434 -22.22 13.54 -5.16
C LEU A 434 -23.66 14.06 -5.33
N LYS A 435 -23.86 15.17 -6.07
CA LYS A 435 -25.18 15.76 -6.33
C LYS A 435 -26.01 14.85 -7.20
N ARG A 436 -25.35 14.10 -8.09
CA ARG A 436 -25.96 13.15 -9.01
C ARG A 436 -26.13 11.73 -8.44
N LYS A 437 -25.28 11.30 -7.49
CA LYS A 437 -25.49 10.03 -6.73
C LYS A 437 -26.83 10.03 -6.00
N GLY A 438 -27.35 11.19 -5.63
CA GLY A 438 -28.71 11.35 -5.12
C GLY A 438 -29.84 11.18 -6.14
N SER A 439 -29.54 11.12 -7.46
CA SER A 439 -30.56 11.17 -8.51
C SER A 439 -30.60 10.03 -9.54
N GLN A 440 -29.54 9.25 -9.88
CA GLN A 440 -29.63 8.06 -10.78
C GLN A 440 -28.50 7.00 -10.62
N GLY A 441 -28.81 5.72 -10.91
CA GLY A 441 -28.00 4.49 -10.68
C GLY A 441 -26.76 4.18 -11.57
N PRO A 442 -26.18 2.96 -11.47
CA PRO A 442 -24.72 2.74 -11.44
C PRO A 442 -23.95 2.51 -12.78
N SER A 443 -24.56 2.59 -13.97
CA SER A 443 -23.89 2.15 -15.21
C SER A 443 -23.15 3.24 -16.01
N SER A 444 -23.06 4.50 -15.54
CA SER A 444 -22.53 5.63 -16.33
C SER A 444 -21.21 6.25 -15.81
N ILE A 445 -20.60 5.64 -14.79
CA ILE A 445 -19.54 6.25 -13.97
C ILE A 445 -18.27 6.62 -14.77
N ARG A 446 -17.88 5.84 -15.79
CA ARG A 446 -16.66 6.11 -16.59
C ARG A 446 -16.85 7.03 -17.78
N VAL A 447 -18.04 7.12 -18.37
CA VAL A 447 -18.29 7.95 -19.56
C VAL A 447 -18.58 9.41 -19.20
N VAL A 448 -19.06 9.66 -17.97
CA VAL A 448 -19.44 11.00 -17.52
C VAL A 448 -18.30 11.77 -16.85
N ALA A 449 -17.27 11.11 -16.30
CA ALA A 449 -16.05 11.80 -15.86
C ALA A 449 -15.39 12.57 -17.03
N SER A 450 -15.40 11.97 -18.22
CA SER A 450 -14.96 12.61 -19.47
C SER A 450 -15.89 13.76 -19.88
N LYS A 451 -17.21 13.62 -19.68
CA LYS A 451 -18.19 14.67 -20.01
C LYS A 451 -18.16 15.85 -19.04
N ALA A 452 -17.97 15.61 -17.75
CA ALA A 452 -17.76 16.68 -16.76
C ALA A 452 -16.43 17.42 -17.01
N PHE A 453 -15.39 16.71 -17.47
CA PHE A 453 -14.17 17.34 -17.96
C PHE A 453 -14.40 18.20 -19.21
N VAL A 454 -15.18 17.71 -20.18
CA VAL A 454 -15.54 18.45 -21.41
C VAL A 454 -16.43 19.65 -21.10
N ASP A 455 -17.43 19.50 -20.22
CA ASP A 455 -18.31 20.58 -19.79
C ASP A 455 -17.56 21.62 -18.92
N LEU A 456 -16.47 21.22 -18.23
CA LEU A 456 -15.57 22.17 -17.57
C LEU A 456 -14.65 22.92 -18.56
N VAL A 457 -14.20 22.24 -19.62
CA VAL A 457 -13.37 22.84 -20.67
C VAL A 457 -14.19 23.84 -21.49
N THR A 458 -15.45 23.54 -21.81
CA THR A 458 -16.35 24.49 -22.49
C THR A 458 -16.70 25.69 -21.61
N TRP A 459 -16.70 25.54 -20.28
CA TRP A 459 -16.92 26.66 -19.36
C TRP A 459 -15.73 27.62 -19.23
N SER A 460 -14.50 27.13 -19.42
CA SER A 460 -13.30 27.98 -19.53
C SER A 460 -13.17 28.73 -20.87
N SER A 461 -13.92 28.32 -21.91
CA SER A 461 -13.90 28.98 -23.22
C SER A 461 -15.01 30.03 -23.42
N GLY A 462 -15.92 30.19 -22.46
CA GLY A 462 -17.10 31.07 -22.57
C GLY A 462 -16.94 32.49 -22.03
N SER A 463 -15.82 32.83 -21.38
CA SER A 463 -15.60 34.16 -20.77
C SER A 463 -14.58 35.02 -21.52
N GLY A 464 -14.37 34.75 -22.81
CA GLY A 464 -13.48 35.51 -23.69
C GLY A 464 -14.22 36.06 -24.89
N GLN A 465 -15.20 36.94 -24.68
CA GLN A 465 -15.61 38.02 -25.61
C GLN A 465 -16.91 38.68 -25.11
N SER A 466 -16.81 39.85 -24.48
CA SER A 466 -17.61 41.03 -24.84
C SER A 466 -17.29 42.25 -23.95
N HIS A 467 -16.80 43.29 -24.61
CA HIS A 467 -16.84 44.72 -24.31
C HIS A 467 -15.77 45.36 -23.41
N GLY A 468 -14.98 46.22 -24.07
CA GLY A 468 -14.02 47.16 -23.52
C GLY A 468 -12.87 47.38 -24.49
#